data_AF-A0A7X4I908-F1
#
_entry.id   AF-A0A7X4I908-F1
#
_cell.length_a   1.000
_cell.length_b   1.000
_cell.length_c   1.000
_cell.angle_alpha   90.00
_cell.angle_beta   90.00
_cell.angle_gamma   90.00
#
_symmetry.space_group_name_H-M   'P 1'
#
loop_
_entity.id
_entity.type
_entity.pdbx_description
1 polymer ?
#
loop_
_entity_poly.entity_id
_entity_poly.type
_entity_poly.pdbx_seq_one_letter_code
_entity_poly.pdbx_strand_id
1 'polypeptide(L)'
;MFFRLFLTDLKRIKQRFLPLVLITLILAVGLSVVVLLSNRLLYNEQTIEPVNVGLVADASSPYAKMAYSMVSEMDSYRTTCRFIEIASEDHGRQMLENDEIKALIIIPDNIINSIIYGEDNPITVIYNQDGTLDTYTLNEVFKSTSSMLATAQAATTIIYQGAYQMGLPDTALEQIATDADNLYMDYVLSRTELYIREDLQLTGAYTPYQYYIVSGLLLLLFFSGIVFLSFIKGNSDTLRLRLKLHGITGAHIIISQYLTLTITLFMIYTILFFSCMTGGTIGHFAPLQFHISGFFAGIPAILFIGFVILLIGYLPTGYSGACLLLFLTAFLLAYIGGGIVPVRLLPDFIQNFAEHTPYYQLLNHLCNGFYH
;
A
#
# COMPACT_ATOMS: atom_id res chain seq x y z
N MET A 1 13.99 -51.24 -7.39
CA MET A 1 13.72 -50.66 -8.72
C MET A 1 13.37 -49.17 -8.64
N PHE A 2 12.48 -48.78 -7.72
CA PHE A 2 12.16 -47.37 -7.39
C PHE A 2 13.39 -46.48 -7.13
N PHE A 3 14.36 -46.95 -6.34
CA PHE A 3 15.58 -46.18 -6.06
C PHE A 3 16.40 -45.85 -7.33
N ARG A 4 16.42 -46.75 -8.33
CA ARG A 4 17.10 -46.49 -9.62
C ARG A 4 16.32 -45.47 -10.46
N LEU A 5 14.99 -45.51 -10.42
CA LEU A 5 14.14 -44.48 -11.05
C LEU A 5 14.41 -43.11 -10.44
N PHE A 6 14.40 -43.03 -9.10
CA PHE A 6 14.66 -41.81 -8.35
C PHE A 6 16.06 -41.23 -8.64
N LEU A 7 17.10 -42.06 -8.66
CA LEU A 7 18.44 -41.62 -9.05
C LEU A 7 18.51 -41.14 -10.50
N THR A 8 17.72 -41.72 -11.41
CA THR A 8 17.66 -41.30 -12.81
C THR A 8 16.97 -39.95 -12.93
N ASP A 9 15.88 -39.73 -12.20
CA ASP A 9 15.17 -38.46 -12.12
C ASP A 9 16.06 -37.36 -11.52
N LEU A 10 16.80 -37.65 -10.45
CA LEU A 10 17.82 -36.74 -9.89
C LEU A 10 18.94 -36.43 -10.87
N LYS A 11 19.44 -37.42 -11.63
CA LYS A 11 20.49 -37.17 -12.62
C LYS A 11 19.99 -36.28 -13.76
N ARG A 12 18.73 -36.44 -14.16
CA ARG A 12 18.09 -35.66 -15.21
C ARG A 12 17.75 -34.23 -14.73
N ILE A 13 17.33 -34.07 -13.49
CA ILE A 13 17.14 -32.73 -12.89
C ILE A 13 18.48 -32.02 -12.72
N LYS A 14 19.55 -32.73 -12.32
CA LYS A 14 20.89 -32.16 -12.17
C LYS A 14 21.40 -31.51 -13.45
N GLN A 15 21.16 -32.10 -14.61
CA GLN A 15 21.52 -31.50 -15.91
C GLN A 15 20.73 -30.22 -16.21
N ARG A 16 19.52 -30.09 -15.64
CA ARG A 16 18.65 -28.92 -15.76
C ARG A 16 18.75 -27.98 -14.55
N PHE A 17 19.57 -28.29 -13.56
CA PHE A 17 19.68 -27.51 -12.32
C PHE A 17 20.33 -26.15 -12.57
N LEU A 18 21.38 -26.09 -13.40
CA LEU A 18 22.04 -24.84 -13.78
C LEU A 18 21.09 -23.85 -14.48
N PRO A 19 20.37 -24.22 -15.57
CA PRO A 19 19.41 -23.31 -16.18
C PRO A 19 18.26 -22.97 -15.24
N LEU A 20 17.90 -23.86 -14.31
CA LEU A 20 16.87 -23.57 -13.30
C LEU A 20 17.32 -22.45 -12.36
N VAL A 21 18.51 -22.57 -11.76
CA VAL A 21 19.09 -21.53 -10.89
C VAL A 21 19.24 -20.20 -11.64
N LEU A 22 19.70 -20.25 -12.90
CA LEU A 22 19.83 -19.04 -13.74
C LEU A 22 18.48 -18.38 -14.01
N ILE A 23 17.44 -19.13 -14.36
CA ILE A 23 16.10 -18.58 -14.60
C ILE A 23 15.54 -17.99 -13.30
N THR A 24 15.68 -18.67 -12.16
CA THR A 24 15.23 -18.13 -10.87
C THR A 24 16.00 -16.87 -10.48
N LEU A 25 17.30 -16.80 -10.78
CA LEU A 25 18.11 -15.61 -10.54
C LEU A 25 17.68 -14.45 -11.45
N ILE A 26 17.45 -14.71 -12.74
CA ILE A 26 16.95 -13.71 -13.70
C ILE A 26 15.58 -13.18 -13.25
N LEU A 27 14.69 -14.06 -12.79
CA LEU A 27 13.38 -13.66 -12.25
C LEU A 27 13.53 -12.84 -10.96
N ALA A 28 14.44 -13.23 -10.06
CA ALA A 28 14.72 -12.47 -8.85
C ALA A 28 15.27 -11.08 -9.17
N VAL A 29 16.24 -10.97 -10.08
CA VAL A 29 16.78 -9.69 -10.56
C VAL A 29 15.70 -8.88 -11.25
N GLY A 30 14.87 -9.50 -12.09
CA GLY A 30 13.75 -8.83 -12.76
C GLY A 30 12.75 -8.25 -11.76
N LEU A 31 12.35 -9.02 -10.74
CA LEU A 31 11.51 -8.54 -9.65
C LEU A 31 12.17 -7.41 -8.86
N SER A 32 13.46 -7.53 -8.52
CA SER A 32 14.19 -6.46 -7.84
C SER A 32 14.28 -5.19 -8.67
N VAL A 33 14.52 -5.30 -9.99
CA VAL A 33 14.53 -4.16 -10.90
C VAL A 33 13.15 -3.52 -10.98
N VAL A 34 12.08 -4.32 -11.11
CA VAL A 34 10.71 -3.79 -11.09
C VAL A 34 10.40 -3.07 -9.78
N VAL A 35 10.82 -3.61 -8.64
CA VAL A 35 10.66 -2.95 -7.34
C VAL A 35 11.46 -1.65 -7.28
N LEU A 36 12.72 -1.64 -7.74
CA LEU A 36 13.54 -0.42 -7.76
C LEU A 36 13.01 0.63 -8.74
N LEU A 37 12.51 0.20 -9.90
CA LEU A 37 11.92 1.08 -10.91
C LEU A 37 10.57 1.62 -10.43
N SER A 38 9.75 0.76 -9.82
CA SER A 38 8.50 1.14 -9.17
C SER A 38 8.78 2.12 -8.04
N ASN A 39 9.82 1.89 -7.23
CA ASN A 39 10.25 2.84 -6.20
C ASN A 39 10.63 4.19 -6.83
N ARG A 40 11.39 4.18 -7.94
CA ARG A 40 11.76 5.39 -8.68
C ARG A 40 10.59 6.10 -9.38
N LEU A 41 9.55 5.37 -9.79
CA LEU A 41 8.41 5.92 -10.53
C LEU A 41 7.27 6.36 -9.61
N LEU A 42 7.01 5.61 -8.54
CA LEU A 42 5.97 5.89 -7.53
C LEU A 42 6.49 6.78 -6.39
N TYR A 43 7.74 6.60 -5.99
CA TYR A 43 8.45 7.44 -5.01
C TYR A 43 9.57 8.22 -5.68
N ASN A 44 9.42 8.56 -6.97
CA ASN A 44 10.04 9.81 -7.38
C ASN A 44 9.43 10.81 -6.41
N GLU A 45 10.27 11.46 -5.62
CA GLU A 45 9.90 12.63 -4.86
C GLU A 45 9.53 13.72 -5.88
N GLN A 46 8.40 13.57 -6.57
CA GLN A 46 7.46 14.65 -6.56
C GLN A 46 7.10 14.78 -5.08
N THR A 47 7.97 15.48 -4.34
CA THR A 47 7.53 16.44 -3.34
C THR A 47 6.17 16.88 -3.81
N ILE A 48 5.10 16.51 -3.09
CA ILE A 48 3.76 17.01 -3.38
C ILE A 48 3.98 18.50 -3.60
N GLU A 49 3.96 18.95 -4.86
CA GLU A 49 4.42 20.30 -5.14
C GLU A 49 3.41 21.16 -4.42
N PRO A 50 3.86 21.94 -3.42
CA PRO A 50 2.92 22.56 -2.50
C PRO A 50 1.99 23.43 -3.33
N VAL A 51 0.72 23.08 -3.32
CA VAL A 51 -0.27 23.67 -4.21
C VAL A 51 -0.34 25.15 -3.90
N ASN A 52 -0.05 26.00 -4.90
CA ASN A 52 -0.08 27.44 -4.72
C ASN A 52 -1.54 27.90 -4.56
N VAL A 53 -1.84 28.53 -3.44
CA VAL A 53 -3.14 29.12 -3.15
C VAL A 53 -2.95 30.62 -3.01
N GLY A 54 -3.63 31.40 -3.85
CA GLY A 54 -3.65 32.85 -3.77
C GLY A 54 -4.56 33.32 -2.65
N LEU A 55 -4.10 34.25 -1.83
CA LEU A 55 -4.89 34.90 -0.79
C LEU A 55 -4.95 36.40 -1.07
N VAL A 56 -6.15 36.92 -1.28
CA VAL A 56 -6.40 38.36 -1.40
C VAL A 56 -7.03 38.81 -0.08
N ALA A 57 -6.28 39.60 0.68
CA ALA A 57 -6.73 40.20 1.92
C ALA A 57 -6.12 41.60 2.08
N ASP A 58 -6.85 42.51 2.72
CA ASP A 58 -6.30 43.82 3.09
C ASP A 58 -5.24 43.64 4.19
N ALA A 59 -4.00 44.06 3.90
CA ALA A 59 -2.84 43.99 4.78
C ALA A 59 -3.02 44.69 6.14
N SER A 60 -4.05 45.53 6.27
CA SER A 60 -4.42 46.23 7.50
C SER A 60 -5.30 45.42 8.47
N SER A 61 -5.89 44.30 8.03
CA SER A 61 -6.76 43.47 8.88
C SER A 61 -5.97 42.50 9.77
N PRO A 62 -6.09 42.56 11.11
CA PRO A 62 -5.49 41.59 12.04
C PRO A 62 -5.90 40.14 11.75
N TYR A 63 -7.05 39.95 11.11
CA TYR A 63 -7.64 38.64 10.86
C TYR A 63 -7.15 38.00 9.55
N ALA A 64 -6.67 38.79 8.60
CA ALA A 64 -5.90 38.28 7.46
C ALA A 64 -4.62 37.59 7.93
N LYS A 65 -3.93 38.21 8.91
CA LYS A 65 -2.74 37.63 9.57
C LYS A 65 -3.07 36.40 10.40
N MET A 66 -4.23 36.39 11.05
CA MET A 66 -4.73 35.24 11.83
C MET A 66 -5.13 34.06 10.91
N ALA A 67 -5.86 34.30 9.82
CA ALA A 67 -6.18 33.29 8.82
C ALA A 67 -4.89 32.75 8.15
N TYR A 68 -3.93 33.64 7.85
CA TYR A 68 -2.62 33.25 7.36
C TYR A 68 -1.85 32.39 8.37
N SER A 69 -1.80 32.80 9.65
CA SER A 69 -1.12 32.03 10.69
C SER A 69 -1.77 30.66 10.89
N MET A 70 -3.11 30.60 10.99
CA MET A 70 -3.87 29.34 11.13
C MET A 70 -3.59 28.34 10.02
N VAL A 71 -3.58 28.83 8.78
CA VAL A 71 -3.35 28.00 7.61
C VAL A 71 -1.88 27.62 7.46
N SER A 72 -0.96 28.52 7.83
CA SER A 72 0.49 28.29 7.78
C SER A 72 1.02 27.41 8.93
N GLU A 73 0.32 27.34 10.06
CA GLU A 73 0.74 26.59 11.26
C GLU A 73 0.17 25.17 11.31
N MET A 74 -0.86 24.85 10.51
CA MET A 74 -1.34 23.48 10.38
C MET A 74 -0.31 22.59 9.66
N ASP A 75 0.29 21.65 10.39
CA ASP A 75 1.31 20.72 9.88
C ASP A 75 0.87 19.93 8.63
N SER A 76 -0.43 19.70 8.47
CA SER A 76 -1.00 19.01 7.29
C SER A 76 -0.99 19.87 6.01
N TYR A 77 -0.99 21.20 6.13
CA TYR A 77 -0.96 22.13 4.99
C TYR A 77 0.45 22.60 4.65
N ARG A 78 1.36 22.73 5.63
CA ARG A 78 2.75 23.16 5.41
C ARG A 78 3.50 22.35 4.37
N THR A 79 3.15 21.08 4.23
CA THR A 79 3.80 20.14 3.30
C THR A 79 3.09 20.06 1.95
N THR A 80 1.87 20.59 1.85
CA THR A 80 0.92 20.30 0.74
C THR A 80 0.43 21.57 0.02
N CYS A 81 0.47 22.74 0.67
CA CYS A 81 -0.05 24.00 0.13
C CYS A 81 0.89 25.18 0.44
N ARG A 82 1.10 26.06 -0.54
CA ARG A 82 1.86 27.31 -0.38
C ARG A 82 0.94 28.50 -0.61
N PHE A 83 0.76 29.32 0.42
CA PHE A 83 -0.10 30.50 0.35
C PHE A 83 0.71 31.70 -0.17
N ILE A 84 0.19 32.37 -1.19
CA ILE A 84 0.80 33.54 -1.82
C ILE A 84 -0.14 34.72 -1.58
N GLU A 85 0.35 35.77 -0.92
CA GLU A 85 -0.40 37.01 -0.73
C GLU A 85 -0.48 37.76 -2.06
N ILE A 86 -1.69 38.11 -2.47
CA ILE A 86 -1.98 38.78 -3.73
C ILE A 86 -2.67 40.12 -3.43
N ALA A 87 -2.12 41.20 -3.96
CA ALA A 87 -2.57 42.56 -3.65
C ALA A 87 -3.92 42.96 -4.28
N SER A 88 -4.41 42.20 -5.27
CA SER A 88 -5.64 42.54 -6.00
C SER A 88 -6.34 41.30 -6.53
N GLU A 89 -7.67 41.30 -6.47
CA GLU A 89 -8.53 40.24 -7.03
C GLU A 89 -8.25 40.00 -8.52
N ASP A 90 -8.07 41.06 -9.32
CA ASP A 90 -7.84 40.95 -10.77
C ASP A 90 -6.52 40.23 -11.08
N HIS A 91 -5.48 40.50 -10.29
CA HIS A 91 -4.19 39.81 -10.40
C HIS A 91 -4.32 38.34 -9.99
N GLY A 92 -5.10 38.05 -8.93
CA GLY A 92 -5.39 36.69 -8.50
C GLY A 92 -6.13 35.87 -9.55
N ARG A 93 -7.10 36.49 -10.24
CA ARG A 93 -7.85 35.84 -11.34
C ARG A 93 -6.94 35.51 -12.53
N GLN A 94 -6.04 36.41 -12.91
CA GLN A 94 -5.05 36.13 -13.96
C GLN A 94 -4.09 35.00 -13.59
N MET A 95 -3.61 34.96 -12.35
CA MET A 95 -2.76 33.85 -11.87
C MET A 95 -3.50 32.51 -11.86
N LEU A 96 -4.81 32.52 -11.59
CA LEU A 96 -5.66 31.33 -11.65
C LEU A 96 -5.85 30.84 -13.10
N GLU A 97 -6.03 31.75 -14.06
CA GLU A 97 -6.15 31.43 -15.49
C GLU A 97 -4.83 30.91 -16.10
N ASN A 98 -3.68 31.43 -15.63
CA ASN A 98 -2.35 31.01 -16.07
C ASN A 98 -1.84 29.72 -15.39
N ASP A 99 -2.67 29.09 -14.56
CA ASP A 99 -2.35 27.89 -13.77
C ASP A 99 -1.17 28.06 -12.78
N GLU A 100 -0.89 29.30 -12.36
CA GLU A 100 0.14 29.62 -11.37
C GLU A 100 -0.34 29.37 -9.93
N ILE A 101 -1.66 29.47 -9.71
CA ILE A 101 -2.37 29.12 -8.48
C ILE A 101 -3.53 28.16 -8.80
N LYS A 102 -3.86 27.24 -7.89
CA LYS A 102 -4.99 26.30 -8.05
C LYS A 102 -6.27 26.77 -7.35
N ALA A 103 -6.16 27.67 -6.39
CA ALA A 103 -7.29 28.29 -5.72
C ALA A 103 -6.97 29.76 -5.37
N LEU A 104 -7.98 30.61 -5.40
CA LEU A 104 -7.96 32.00 -4.99
C LEU A 104 -8.97 32.22 -3.87
N ILE A 105 -8.51 32.67 -2.71
CA ILE A 105 -9.35 33.00 -1.55
C ILE A 105 -9.45 34.52 -1.47
N ILE A 106 -10.67 35.04 -1.50
CA ILE A 106 -10.98 36.47 -1.38
C ILE A 106 -11.64 36.69 -0.03
N ILE A 107 -10.95 37.42 0.85
CA ILE A 107 -11.45 37.80 2.18
C ILE A 107 -11.98 39.23 2.10
N PRO A 108 -13.29 39.47 2.34
CA PRO A 108 -13.84 40.82 2.34
C PRO A 108 -13.35 41.66 3.54
N ASP A 109 -13.22 42.97 3.33
CA ASP A 109 -12.68 43.93 4.31
C ASP A 109 -13.46 43.98 5.63
N ASN A 110 -14.77 43.73 5.59
CA ASN A 110 -15.67 43.86 6.74
C ASN A 110 -16.06 42.51 7.38
N ILE A 111 -15.25 41.47 7.20
CA ILE A 111 -15.60 40.11 7.62
C ILE A 111 -15.91 40.00 9.13
N ILE A 112 -15.31 40.85 9.95
CA ILE A 112 -15.56 40.95 11.40
C ILE A 112 -16.99 41.35 11.69
N ASN A 113 -17.47 42.44 11.10
CA ASN A 113 -18.85 42.89 11.31
C ASN A 113 -19.83 41.90 10.67
N SER A 114 -19.44 41.23 9.60
CA SER A 114 -20.25 40.18 8.98
C SER A 114 -20.38 38.93 9.85
N ILE A 115 -19.32 38.53 10.57
CA ILE A 115 -19.36 37.42 11.53
C ILE A 115 -20.08 37.83 12.82
N ILE A 116 -19.80 39.02 13.37
CA ILE A 116 -20.34 39.50 14.65
C ILE A 116 -21.81 39.93 14.53
N TYR A 117 -22.18 40.63 13.46
CA TYR A 117 -23.52 41.19 13.25
C TYR A 117 -24.36 40.39 12.24
N GLY A 118 -23.83 39.29 11.68
CA GLY A 118 -24.54 38.46 10.73
C GLY A 118 -24.81 39.14 9.38
N GLU A 119 -23.92 40.04 8.94
CA GLU A 119 -24.00 40.61 7.59
C GLU A 119 -23.55 39.58 6.53
N ASP A 120 -24.19 39.60 5.37
CA ASP A 120 -23.95 38.63 4.30
C ASP A 120 -22.75 39.03 3.41
N ASN A 121 -21.54 39.00 3.96
CA ASN A 121 -20.28 39.13 3.19
C ASN A 121 -19.45 37.85 3.29
N PRO A 122 -19.70 36.85 2.43
CA PRO A 122 -19.02 35.55 2.51
C PRO A 122 -17.57 35.62 1.98
N ILE A 123 -16.71 34.76 2.54
CA ILE A 123 -15.39 34.44 1.94
C ILE A 123 -15.65 33.76 0.61
N THR A 124 -15.09 34.28 -0.48
CA THR A 124 -15.23 33.68 -1.81
C THR A 124 -13.99 32.86 -2.12
N VAL A 125 -14.17 31.58 -2.43
CA VAL A 125 -13.09 30.71 -2.91
C VAL A 125 -13.35 30.35 -4.37
N ILE A 126 -12.39 30.67 -5.23
CA ILE A 126 -12.44 30.39 -6.67
C ILE A 126 -11.39 29.35 -6.97
N TYR A 127 -11.81 28.22 -7.54
CA TYR A 127 -10.93 27.11 -7.89
C TYR A 127 -10.59 27.12 -9.38
N ASN A 128 -9.40 26.67 -9.73
CA ASN A 128 -9.09 26.33 -11.11
C ASN A 128 -9.92 25.09 -11.51
N GLN A 129 -10.63 25.11 -12.63
CA GLN A 129 -11.44 23.98 -13.11
C GLN A 129 -10.63 23.01 -13.98
N ASP A 130 -9.39 22.72 -13.58
CA ASP A 130 -8.47 21.83 -14.30
C ASP A 130 -8.83 20.34 -14.14
N GLY A 131 -9.71 20.00 -13.19
CA GLY A 131 -10.17 18.64 -12.93
C GLY A 131 -9.12 17.74 -12.27
N THR A 132 -8.08 18.32 -11.68
CA THR A 132 -7.01 17.56 -11.01
C THR A 132 -7.43 17.10 -9.61
N LEU A 133 -6.82 16.02 -9.12
CA LEU A 133 -7.08 15.48 -7.77
C LEU A 133 -6.79 16.53 -6.68
N ASP A 134 -5.82 17.40 -6.91
CA ASP A 134 -5.42 18.46 -5.99
C ASP A 134 -6.54 19.49 -5.81
N THR A 135 -7.15 19.95 -6.91
CA THR A 135 -8.30 20.86 -6.89
C THR A 135 -9.51 20.22 -6.18
N TYR A 136 -9.80 18.95 -6.45
CA TYR A 136 -10.89 18.22 -5.77
C TYR A 136 -10.65 18.07 -4.27
N THR A 137 -9.41 17.73 -3.88
CA THR A 137 -9.02 17.58 -2.48
C THR A 137 -9.12 18.92 -1.75
N LEU A 138 -8.62 20.00 -2.36
CA LEU A 138 -8.74 21.35 -1.82
C LEU A 138 -10.20 21.77 -1.66
N ASN A 139 -11.03 21.57 -2.68
CA ASN A 139 -12.45 21.90 -2.62
C ASN A 139 -13.16 21.17 -1.47
N GLU A 140 -12.92 19.87 -1.31
CA GLU A 140 -13.53 19.08 -0.23
C GLU A 140 -13.08 19.55 1.16
N VAL A 141 -11.79 19.88 1.30
CA VAL A 141 -11.23 20.45 2.54
C VAL A 141 -11.86 21.79 2.89
N PHE A 142 -11.97 22.71 1.93
CA PHE A 142 -12.57 24.03 2.15
C PHE A 142 -14.06 23.91 2.46
N LYS A 143 -14.79 23.06 1.74
CA LYS A 143 -16.21 22.79 1.97
C LYS A 143 -16.46 22.21 3.36
N SER A 144 -15.66 21.23 3.78
CA SER A 144 -15.71 20.66 5.13
C SER A 144 -15.47 21.72 6.21
N THR A 145 -14.45 22.55 6.02
CA THR A 145 -14.09 23.63 6.96
C THR A 145 -15.18 24.71 7.04
N SER A 146 -15.75 25.11 5.90
CA SER A 146 -16.88 26.05 5.83
C SER A 146 -18.11 25.50 6.56
N SER A 147 -18.44 24.21 6.37
CA SER A 147 -19.54 23.57 7.08
C SER A 147 -19.33 23.52 8.59
N MET A 148 -18.10 23.30 9.06
CA MET A 148 -17.77 23.33 10.49
C MET A 148 -17.94 24.73 11.06
N LEU A 149 -17.45 25.77 10.37
CA LEU A 149 -17.58 27.15 10.81
C LEU A 149 -19.05 27.59 10.85
N ALA A 150 -19.85 27.24 9.84
CA ALA A 150 -21.29 27.50 9.85
C ALA A 150 -22.01 26.82 11.03
N THR A 151 -21.58 25.60 11.39
CA THR A 151 -22.12 24.89 12.56
C THR A 151 -21.75 25.59 13.87
N ALA A 152 -20.51 26.07 13.99
CA ALA A 152 -20.06 26.87 15.14
C ALA A 152 -20.87 28.17 15.29
N GLN A 153 -21.05 28.92 14.20
CA GLN A 153 -21.84 30.15 14.21
C GLN A 153 -23.31 29.90 14.56
N ALA A 154 -23.91 28.81 14.05
CA ALA A 154 -25.25 28.40 14.44
C ALA A 154 -25.33 28.09 15.94
N ALA A 155 -24.32 27.43 16.51
CA ALA A 155 -24.25 27.15 17.94
C ALA A 155 -24.12 28.42 18.79
N THR A 156 -23.22 29.35 18.43
CA THR A 156 -23.12 30.67 19.09
C THR A 156 -24.44 31.42 19.02
N THR A 157 -25.10 31.42 17.86
CA THR A 157 -26.39 32.09 17.67
C THR A 157 -27.48 31.52 18.58
N ILE A 158 -27.53 30.19 18.73
CA ILE A 158 -28.47 29.51 19.64
C ILE A 158 -28.20 29.91 21.10
N ILE A 159 -26.94 29.95 21.51
CA ILE A 159 -26.53 30.36 22.87
C ILE A 159 -26.93 31.82 23.11
N TYR A 160 -26.63 32.70 22.16
CA TYR A 160 -27.00 34.12 22.23
C TYR A 160 -28.51 34.31 22.33
N GLN A 161 -29.29 33.65 21.48
CA GLN A 161 -30.76 33.73 21.51
C GLN A 161 -31.34 33.16 22.81
N GLY A 162 -30.78 32.07 23.33
CA GLY A 162 -31.18 31.51 24.62
C GLY A 162 -30.91 32.48 25.77
N ALA A 163 -29.72 33.09 25.80
CA ALA A 163 -29.36 34.08 26.80
C ALA A 163 -30.22 35.34 26.72
N TYR A 164 -30.55 35.79 25.50
CA TYR A 164 -31.44 36.91 25.26
C TYR A 164 -32.85 36.64 25.78
N GLN A 165 -33.40 35.45 25.53
CA GLN A 165 -34.71 35.03 26.04
C GLN A 165 -34.76 34.93 27.57
N MET A 166 -33.62 34.69 28.23
CA MET A 166 -33.52 34.67 29.69
C MET A 166 -33.44 36.06 30.33
N GLY A 167 -33.43 37.14 29.53
CA GLY A 167 -33.44 38.52 30.02
C GLY A 167 -32.11 38.98 30.64
N LEU A 168 -30.99 38.39 30.21
CA LEU A 168 -29.65 38.80 30.63
C LEU A 168 -29.34 40.23 30.13
N PRO A 169 -28.59 41.03 30.90
CA PRO A 169 -28.20 42.37 30.48
C PRO A 169 -27.27 42.31 29.25
N ASP A 170 -27.34 43.32 28.38
CA ASP A 170 -26.60 43.38 27.12
C ASP A 170 -25.08 43.14 27.26
N THR A 171 -24.49 43.62 28.36
CA THR A 171 -23.07 43.40 28.68
C THR A 171 -22.73 41.92 28.91
N ALA A 172 -23.66 41.15 29.45
CA ALA A 172 -23.49 39.71 29.67
C ALA A 172 -23.75 38.92 28.38
N LEU A 173 -24.64 39.40 27.51
CA LEU A 173 -24.89 38.80 26.19
C LEU A 173 -23.65 38.88 25.29
N GLU A 174 -22.99 40.03 25.27
CA GLU A 174 -21.77 40.26 24.48
C GLU A 174 -20.60 39.40 24.98
N GLN A 175 -20.45 39.25 26.31
CA GLN A 175 -19.46 38.35 26.90
C GLN A 175 -19.75 36.88 26.55
N ILE A 176 -21.00 36.43 26.68
CA ILE A 176 -21.38 35.03 26.37
C ILE A 176 -21.15 34.72 24.88
N ALA A 177 -21.48 35.64 23.98
CA ALA A 177 -21.21 35.49 22.55
C ALA A 177 -19.71 35.37 22.27
N THR A 178 -18.91 36.28 22.86
CA THR A 178 -17.45 36.30 22.69
C THR A 178 -16.81 35.02 23.24
N ASP A 179 -17.23 34.55 24.41
CA ASP A 179 -16.72 33.34 25.04
C ASP A 179 -17.09 32.08 24.25
N ALA A 180 -18.33 32.01 23.73
CA ALA A 180 -18.78 30.92 22.87
C ALA A 180 -18.02 30.90 21.54
N ASP A 181 -17.82 32.05 20.91
CA ASP A 181 -17.05 32.16 19.66
C ASP A 181 -15.60 31.73 19.87
N ASN A 182 -14.93 32.19 20.93
CA ASN A 182 -13.57 31.76 21.23
C ASN A 182 -13.48 30.24 21.46
N LEU A 183 -14.42 29.66 22.20
CA LEU A 183 -14.45 28.22 22.48
C LEU A 183 -14.66 27.39 21.21
N TYR A 184 -15.60 27.79 20.35
CA TYR A 184 -15.85 27.06 19.11
C TYR A 184 -14.76 27.29 18.06
N MET A 185 -14.16 28.48 18.02
CA MET A 185 -13.02 28.78 17.16
C MET A 185 -11.82 27.90 17.55
N ASP A 186 -11.47 27.84 18.84
CA ASP A 186 -10.41 26.96 19.35
C ASP A 186 -10.70 25.48 19.01
N TYR A 187 -11.96 25.05 19.11
CA TYR A 187 -12.36 23.69 18.77
C TYR A 187 -12.21 23.36 17.27
N VAL A 188 -12.67 24.26 16.39
CA VAL A 188 -12.58 24.07 14.93
C VAL A 188 -11.12 24.10 14.46
N LEU A 189 -10.28 24.92 15.08
CA LEU A 189 -8.87 25.08 14.71
C LEU A 189 -7.98 23.99 15.28
N SER A 190 -8.23 23.58 16.52
CA SER A 190 -7.52 22.48 17.18
C SER A 190 -8.01 21.10 16.71
N ARG A 191 -8.91 21.04 15.70
CA ARG A 191 -9.44 19.78 15.17
C ARG A 191 -8.35 18.79 14.75
N THR A 192 -7.19 19.28 14.33
CA THR A 192 -6.05 18.43 13.95
C THR A 192 -5.53 17.62 15.14
N GLU A 193 -5.59 18.17 16.37
CA GLU A 193 -5.25 17.47 17.61
C GLU A 193 -6.34 16.48 18.05
N LEU A 194 -7.57 16.61 17.53
CA LEU A 194 -8.67 15.67 17.78
C LEU A 194 -8.59 14.41 16.91
N TYR A 195 -7.80 14.44 15.83
CA TYR A 195 -7.56 13.24 15.01
C TYR A 195 -6.47 12.39 15.66
N ILE A 196 -6.89 11.25 16.19
CA ILE A 196 -5.95 10.18 16.56
C ILE A 196 -5.38 9.63 15.26
N ARG A 197 -4.11 9.93 14.96
CA ARG A 197 -3.37 9.25 13.90
C ARG A 197 -3.16 7.80 14.33
N GLU A 198 -4.01 6.91 13.84
CA GLU A 198 -3.73 5.48 13.91
C GLU A 198 -2.88 5.09 12.70
N ASP A 199 -1.60 4.82 12.94
CA ASP A 199 -0.78 4.14 11.95
C ASP A 199 -1.32 2.72 11.79
N LEU A 200 -2.11 2.52 10.73
CA LEU A 200 -2.59 1.19 10.36
C LEU A 200 -1.38 0.30 10.11
N GLN A 201 -1.17 -0.68 10.99
CA GLN A 201 -0.18 -1.73 10.78
C GLN A 201 -0.68 -2.66 9.66
N LEU A 202 -0.55 -2.24 8.40
CA LEU A 202 -1.09 -2.97 7.24
C LEU A 202 -0.50 -4.39 7.10
N THR A 203 0.74 -4.59 7.56
CA THR A 203 1.50 -5.85 7.55
C THR A 203 1.57 -6.54 8.91
N GLY A 204 0.72 -6.13 9.86
CA GLY A 204 0.75 -6.63 11.23
C GLY A 204 2.03 -6.23 11.97
N ALA A 205 2.68 -7.17 12.65
CA ALA A 205 3.88 -6.92 13.46
C ALA A 205 5.17 -6.70 12.65
N TYR A 206 5.12 -6.81 11.31
CA TYR A 206 6.30 -6.77 10.45
C TYR A 206 6.39 -5.46 9.69
N THR A 207 7.61 -5.00 9.45
CA THR A 207 7.83 -3.88 8.51
C THR A 207 7.41 -4.30 7.09
N PRO A 208 6.92 -3.38 6.24
CA PRO A 208 6.55 -3.71 4.85
C PRO A 208 7.65 -4.43 4.08
N TYR A 209 8.91 -4.01 4.28
CA TYR A 209 10.08 -4.64 3.66
C TYR A 209 10.23 -6.11 4.06
N GLN A 210 10.10 -6.43 5.34
CA GLN A 210 10.19 -7.81 5.84
C GLN A 210 9.10 -8.69 5.23
N TYR A 211 7.86 -8.21 5.22
CA TYR A 211 6.71 -8.93 4.70
C TYR A 211 6.85 -9.24 3.19
N TYR A 212 7.24 -8.25 2.38
CA TYR A 212 7.34 -8.43 0.93
C TYR A 212 8.57 -9.25 0.49
N ILE A 213 9.66 -9.26 1.26
CA ILE A 213 10.80 -10.14 0.98
C ILE A 213 10.37 -11.61 1.08
N VAL A 214 9.62 -11.95 2.14
CA VAL A 214 9.13 -13.33 2.36
C VAL A 214 8.11 -13.72 1.29
N SER A 215 7.18 -12.83 0.97
CA SER A 215 6.21 -13.05 -0.11
C SER A 215 6.91 -13.23 -1.46
N GLY A 216 7.90 -12.39 -1.78
CA GLY A 216 8.70 -12.49 -3.00
C GLY A 216 9.46 -13.82 -3.09
N LEU A 217 10.00 -14.31 -1.97
CA LEU A 217 10.66 -15.60 -1.90
C LEU A 217 9.68 -16.76 -2.20
N LEU A 218 8.46 -16.74 -1.65
CA LEU A 218 7.42 -17.72 -1.97
C LEU A 218 7.06 -17.70 -3.46
N LEU A 219 6.90 -16.51 -4.01
CA LEU A 219 6.51 -16.29 -5.40
C LEU A 219 7.62 -16.76 -6.38
N LEU A 220 8.89 -16.53 -6.04
CA LEU A 220 10.04 -17.09 -6.75
C LEU A 220 10.08 -18.61 -6.72
N LEU A 221 9.77 -19.23 -5.58
CA LEU A 221 9.67 -20.69 -5.48
C LEU A 221 8.56 -21.24 -6.38
N PHE A 222 7.40 -20.59 -6.46
CA PHE A 222 6.35 -20.95 -7.41
C PHE A 222 6.83 -20.88 -8.86
N PHE A 223 7.50 -19.79 -9.25
CA PHE A 223 7.99 -19.63 -10.63
C PHE A 223 9.13 -20.59 -11.00
N SER A 224 9.94 -21.02 -10.03
CA SER A 224 10.92 -22.09 -10.25
C SER A 224 10.26 -23.39 -10.76
N GLY A 225 8.97 -23.58 -10.47
CA GLY A 225 8.14 -24.66 -10.98
C GLY A 225 7.99 -24.71 -12.51
N ILE A 226 8.18 -23.59 -13.22
CA ILE A 226 8.09 -23.53 -14.69
C ILE A 226 9.10 -24.49 -15.34
N VAL A 227 10.33 -24.52 -14.83
CA VAL A 227 11.38 -25.42 -15.33
C VAL A 227 11.06 -26.88 -15.00
N PHE A 228 10.41 -27.11 -13.85
CA PHE A 228 9.94 -28.43 -13.45
C PHE A 228 8.79 -28.96 -14.28
N LEU A 229 7.89 -28.11 -14.75
CA LEU A 229 6.84 -28.52 -15.68
C LEU A 229 7.44 -29.08 -16.98
N SER A 230 8.58 -28.55 -17.44
CA SER A 230 9.32 -29.09 -18.60
C SER A 230 9.91 -30.47 -18.30
N PHE A 231 10.24 -30.76 -17.05
CA PHE A 231 10.70 -32.07 -16.60
C PHE A 231 9.55 -33.09 -16.56
N ILE A 232 8.39 -32.73 -16.00
CA ILE A 232 7.21 -33.61 -15.90
C ILE A 232 6.64 -33.93 -17.29
N LYS A 233 6.45 -32.90 -18.13
CA LYS A 233 5.86 -33.03 -19.47
C LYS A 233 6.85 -33.46 -20.55
N GLY A 234 8.15 -33.25 -20.35
CA GLY A 234 9.19 -33.73 -21.24
C GLY A 234 9.46 -35.24 -21.18
N ASN A 235 8.63 -36.01 -20.46
CA ASN A 235 8.67 -37.47 -20.46
C ASN A 235 7.93 -37.99 -21.70
N SER A 236 8.67 -38.51 -22.68
CA SER A 236 8.05 -39.14 -23.84
C SER A 236 7.17 -40.32 -23.42
N ASP A 237 6.08 -40.54 -24.16
CA ASP A 237 5.21 -41.70 -23.92
C ASP A 237 5.98 -43.03 -24.04
N THR A 238 7.03 -43.04 -24.85
CA THR A 238 7.96 -44.17 -24.99
C THR A 238 8.76 -44.46 -23.71
N LEU A 239 9.16 -43.43 -22.95
CA LEU A 239 9.82 -43.59 -21.66
C LEU A 239 8.82 -44.14 -20.63
N ARG A 240 7.59 -43.61 -20.60
CA ARG A 240 6.52 -44.08 -19.72
C ARG A 240 6.14 -45.54 -20.01
N LEU A 241 6.07 -45.93 -21.29
CA LEU A 241 5.80 -47.30 -21.72
C LEU A 241 6.94 -48.25 -21.31
N ARG A 242 8.21 -47.86 -21.51
CA ARG A 242 9.36 -48.66 -21.08
C ARG A 242 9.42 -48.88 -19.56
N LEU A 243 9.04 -47.87 -18.78
CA LEU A 243 8.96 -47.99 -17.32
C LEU A 243 7.83 -48.93 -16.89
N LYS A 244 6.66 -48.87 -17.55
CA LYS A 244 5.57 -49.83 -17.31
C LYS A 244 5.97 -51.27 -17.63
N LEU A 245 6.70 -51.49 -18.73
CA LEU A 245 7.22 -52.81 -19.12
C LEU A 245 8.22 -53.38 -18.10
N HIS A 246 8.86 -52.52 -17.31
CA HIS A 246 9.77 -52.90 -16.23
C HIS A 246 9.06 -53.06 -14.87
N GLY A 247 7.71 -53.10 -14.83
CA GLY A 247 6.94 -53.30 -13.59
C GLY A 247 6.84 -52.07 -12.69
N ILE A 248 7.22 -50.88 -13.19
CA ILE A 248 7.06 -49.61 -12.45
C ILE A 248 5.65 -49.07 -12.68
N THR A 249 4.85 -49.01 -11.61
CA THR A 249 3.48 -48.46 -11.70
C THR A 249 3.49 -46.92 -11.77
N GLY A 250 2.41 -46.33 -12.27
CA GLY A 250 2.28 -44.86 -12.38
C GLY A 250 2.48 -44.12 -11.05
N ALA A 251 2.05 -44.72 -9.93
CA ALA A 251 2.22 -44.15 -8.60
C ALA A 251 3.71 -43.99 -8.22
N HIS A 252 4.56 -44.96 -8.58
CA HIS A 252 6.00 -44.87 -8.34
C HIS A 252 6.65 -43.71 -9.11
N ILE A 253 6.16 -43.42 -10.32
CA ILE A 253 6.65 -42.29 -11.13
C ILE A 253 6.23 -40.96 -10.49
N ILE A 254 4.97 -40.84 -10.05
CA ILE A 254 4.47 -39.64 -9.37
C ILE A 254 5.26 -39.36 -8.10
N ILE A 255 5.46 -40.37 -7.24
CA ILE A 255 6.19 -40.23 -5.97
C ILE A 255 7.66 -39.88 -6.22
N SER A 256 8.31 -40.52 -7.21
CA SER A 256 9.70 -40.21 -7.59
C SER A 256 9.86 -38.77 -8.06
N GLN A 257 8.94 -38.30 -8.90
CA GLN A 257 8.94 -36.92 -9.40
C GLN A 257 8.67 -35.91 -8.28
N TYR A 258 7.73 -36.19 -7.39
CA TYR A 258 7.44 -35.35 -6.22
C TYR A 258 8.67 -35.20 -5.33
N LEU A 259 9.32 -36.30 -4.95
CA LEU A 259 10.53 -36.26 -4.13
C LEU A 259 11.67 -35.49 -4.81
N THR A 260 11.86 -35.72 -6.12
CA THR A 260 12.88 -35.01 -6.91
C THR A 260 12.60 -33.50 -6.95
N LEU A 261 11.33 -33.12 -7.11
CA LEU A 261 10.86 -31.73 -7.10
C LEU A 261 11.11 -31.07 -5.74
N THR A 262 10.62 -31.69 -4.66
CA THR A 262 10.78 -31.17 -3.28
C THR A 262 12.25 -30.97 -2.92
N ILE A 263 13.13 -31.93 -3.24
CA ILE A 263 14.58 -31.83 -2.95
C ILE A 263 15.21 -30.67 -3.73
N THR A 264 14.82 -30.50 -5.00
CA THR A 264 15.39 -29.42 -5.82
C THR A 264 14.88 -28.05 -5.39
N LEU A 265 13.59 -27.93 -5.06
CA LEU A 265 13.02 -26.73 -4.45
C LEU A 265 13.70 -26.39 -3.12
N PHE A 266 14.01 -27.39 -2.30
CA PHE A 266 14.76 -27.22 -1.06
C PHE A 266 16.20 -26.71 -1.30
N MET A 267 16.89 -27.23 -2.32
CA MET A 267 18.21 -26.69 -2.71
C MET A 267 18.14 -25.23 -3.15
N ILE A 268 17.15 -24.87 -3.98
CA ILE A 268 16.94 -23.48 -4.43
C ILE A 268 16.65 -22.59 -3.22
N TYR A 269 15.73 -23.01 -2.35
CA TYR A 269 15.40 -22.30 -1.13
C TYR A 269 16.63 -22.08 -0.25
N THR A 270 17.48 -23.09 -0.09
CA THR A 270 18.73 -22.99 0.67
C THR A 270 19.65 -21.93 0.07
N ILE A 271 19.83 -21.91 -1.26
CA ILE A 271 20.64 -20.90 -1.96
C ILE A 271 20.06 -19.50 -1.73
N LEU A 272 18.74 -19.34 -1.90
CA LEU A 272 18.05 -18.06 -1.70
C LEU A 272 18.17 -17.57 -0.25
N PHE A 273 17.93 -18.45 0.72
CA PHE A 273 18.01 -18.14 2.14
C PHE A 273 19.40 -17.65 2.55
N PHE A 274 20.46 -18.37 2.19
CA PHE A 274 21.83 -17.94 2.48
C PHE A 274 22.24 -16.69 1.70
N SER A 275 21.76 -16.51 0.46
CA SER A 275 22.00 -15.29 -0.31
C SER A 275 21.37 -14.05 0.35
N CYS A 276 20.16 -14.18 0.90
CA CYS A 276 19.50 -13.10 1.62
C CYS A 276 20.15 -12.83 2.98
N MET A 277 20.57 -13.86 3.73
CA MET A 277 21.30 -13.67 4.99
C MET A 277 22.65 -12.96 4.79
N THR A 278 23.41 -13.37 3.76
CA THR A 278 24.69 -12.72 3.41
C THR A 278 24.48 -11.32 2.86
N GLY A 279 23.45 -11.11 2.02
CA GLY A 279 23.10 -9.79 1.52
C GLY A 279 22.68 -8.81 2.63
N GLY A 280 21.91 -9.27 3.61
CA GLY A 280 21.47 -8.48 4.75
C GLY A 280 22.61 -8.04 5.68
N THR A 281 23.57 -8.93 5.92
CA THR A 281 24.75 -8.64 6.77
C THR A 281 25.73 -7.70 6.08
N ILE A 282 25.96 -7.83 4.77
CA ILE A 282 26.88 -6.97 4.01
C ILE A 282 26.26 -5.59 3.72
N GLY A 283 24.96 -5.52 3.45
CA GLY A 283 24.28 -4.27 3.11
C GLY A 283 23.81 -3.42 4.29
N HIS A 284 24.06 -3.83 5.54
CA HIS A 284 23.51 -3.21 6.76
C HIS A 284 21.98 -3.01 6.72
N PHE A 285 21.25 -3.87 6.01
CA PHE A 285 19.80 -3.81 5.95
C PHE A 285 19.21 -4.57 7.14
N ALA A 286 18.83 -3.83 8.18
CA ALA A 286 18.12 -4.35 9.36
C ALA A 286 16.94 -5.33 9.05
N PRO A 287 16.12 -5.14 8.00
CA PRO A 287 15.00 -6.07 7.71
C PRO A 287 15.41 -7.42 7.09
N LEU A 288 16.70 -7.65 6.77
CA LEU A 288 17.21 -8.91 6.18
C LEU A 288 17.94 -9.81 7.20
N GLN A 289 17.90 -9.49 8.50
CA GLN A 289 18.45 -10.37 9.53
C GLN A 289 17.50 -11.54 9.77
N PHE A 290 17.69 -12.63 9.02
CA PHE A 290 16.91 -13.84 9.20
C PHE A 290 17.44 -14.69 10.35
N HIS A 291 16.52 -15.19 11.18
CA HIS A 291 16.80 -16.25 12.14
C HIS A 291 16.91 -17.62 11.44
N ILE A 292 17.70 -18.52 12.04
CA ILE A 292 17.87 -19.91 11.57
C ILE A 292 16.55 -20.69 11.63
N SER A 293 15.60 -20.31 12.50
CA SER A 293 14.24 -20.85 12.57
C SER A 293 13.52 -20.79 11.20
N GLY A 294 13.76 -19.74 10.43
CA GLY A 294 13.18 -19.53 9.11
C GLY A 294 13.57 -20.59 8.09
N PHE A 295 14.76 -21.18 8.23
CA PHE A 295 15.20 -22.29 7.37
C PHE A 295 14.27 -23.49 7.49
N PHE A 296 13.83 -23.82 8.70
CA PHE A 296 12.90 -24.93 8.94
C PHE A 296 11.44 -24.55 8.63
N ALA A 297 11.06 -23.28 8.85
CA ALA A 297 9.73 -22.78 8.52
C ALA A 297 9.40 -22.85 7.01
N GLY A 298 10.42 -22.90 6.13
CA GLY A 298 10.23 -23.06 4.69
C GLY A 298 9.85 -24.47 4.22
N ILE A 299 10.07 -25.51 5.03
CA ILE A 299 9.75 -26.90 4.67
C ILE A 299 8.27 -27.10 4.30
N PRO A 300 7.27 -26.68 5.12
CA PRO A 300 5.86 -26.83 4.76
C PRO A 300 5.51 -26.07 3.48
N ALA A 301 6.11 -24.90 3.24
CA ALA A 301 5.89 -24.13 2.02
C ALA A 301 6.38 -24.88 0.78
N ILE A 302 7.57 -25.47 0.85
CA ILE A 302 8.16 -26.24 -0.26
C ILE A 302 7.32 -27.48 -0.59
N LEU A 303 6.81 -28.18 0.43
CA LEU A 303 5.93 -29.34 0.23
C LEU A 303 4.63 -28.93 -0.48
N PHE A 304 4.00 -27.85 -0.02
CA PHE A 304 2.77 -27.34 -0.62
C PHE A 304 2.99 -26.87 -2.07
N ILE A 305 4.02 -26.07 -2.32
CA ILE A 305 4.38 -25.59 -3.67
C ILE A 305 4.69 -26.78 -4.59
N GLY A 306 5.45 -27.76 -4.09
CA GLY A 306 5.74 -29.00 -4.82
C GLY A 306 4.48 -29.76 -5.21
N PHE A 307 3.50 -29.83 -4.30
CA PHE A 307 2.21 -30.48 -4.56
C PHE A 307 1.41 -29.75 -5.66
N VAL A 308 1.33 -28.41 -5.60
CA VAL A 308 0.63 -27.60 -6.60
C VAL A 308 1.27 -27.74 -7.98
N ILE A 309 2.61 -27.65 -8.08
CA ILE A 309 3.32 -27.82 -9.36
C ILE A 309 3.08 -29.21 -9.94
N LEU A 310 3.08 -30.25 -9.11
CA LEU A 310 2.82 -31.61 -9.56
C LEU A 310 1.39 -31.75 -10.08
N LEU A 311 0.40 -31.22 -9.37
CA LEU A 311 -1.00 -31.22 -9.78
C LEU A 311 -1.17 -30.57 -11.15
N ILE A 312 -0.56 -29.40 -11.36
CA ILE A 312 -0.60 -28.69 -12.65
C ILE A 312 0.16 -29.46 -13.74
N GLY A 313 1.27 -30.13 -13.40
CA GLY A 313 2.07 -30.92 -14.32
C GLY A 313 1.35 -32.13 -14.90
N TYR A 314 0.41 -32.72 -14.15
CA TYR A 314 -0.38 -33.88 -14.58
C TYR A 314 -1.69 -33.52 -15.30
N LEU A 315 -2.09 -32.24 -15.33
CA LEU A 315 -3.24 -31.81 -16.13
C LEU A 315 -3.00 -32.06 -17.64
N PRO A 316 -4.05 -32.43 -18.40
CA PRO A 316 -3.98 -32.73 -19.83
C PRO A 316 -3.89 -31.45 -20.68
N THR A 317 -2.86 -30.64 -20.41
CA THR A 317 -2.58 -29.38 -21.11
C THR A 317 -1.25 -29.45 -21.84
N GLY A 318 -0.98 -28.55 -22.78
CA GLY A 318 0.37 -28.40 -23.35
C GLY A 318 1.39 -27.90 -22.32
N TYR A 319 2.68 -27.87 -22.67
CA TYR A 319 3.72 -27.27 -21.81
C TYR A 319 3.42 -25.79 -21.52
N SER A 320 3.21 -24.99 -22.57
CA SER A 320 2.89 -23.56 -22.43
C SER A 320 1.61 -23.32 -21.62
N GLY A 321 0.59 -24.16 -21.79
CA GLY A 321 -0.65 -24.06 -21.01
C GLY A 321 -0.47 -24.35 -19.52
N ALA A 322 0.38 -25.33 -19.16
CA ALA A 322 0.70 -25.56 -17.76
C ALA A 322 1.55 -24.44 -17.15
N CYS A 323 2.47 -23.84 -17.91
CA CYS A 323 3.23 -22.68 -17.45
C CYS A 323 2.31 -21.49 -17.16
N LEU A 324 1.36 -21.21 -18.05
CA LEU A 324 0.37 -20.15 -17.86
C LEU A 324 -0.53 -20.43 -16.64
N LEU A 325 -1.01 -21.67 -16.49
CA LEU A 325 -1.79 -22.07 -15.31
C LEU A 325 -1.01 -21.93 -14.01
N LEU A 326 0.26 -22.33 -13.98
CA LEU A 326 1.12 -22.15 -12.81
C LEU A 326 1.31 -20.67 -12.48
N PHE A 327 1.54 -19.83 -13.49
CA PHE A 327 1.67 -18.39 -13.33
C PHE A 327 0.40 -17.75 -12.75
N LEU A 328 -0.77 -18.04 -13.34
CA LEU A 328 -2.05 -17.53 -12.86
C LEU A 328 -2.37 -18.03 -11.45
N THR A 329 -2.14 -19.32 -11.18
CA THR A 329 -2.39 -19.91 -9.86
C THR A 329 -1.49 -19.28 -8.80
N ALA A 330 -0.21 -19.09 -9.10
CA ALA A 330 0.73 -18.42 -8.20
C ALA A 330 0.32 -16.97 -7.92
N PHE A 331 -0.08 -16.22 -8.95
CA PHE A 331 -0.55 -14.84 -8.79
C PHE A 331 -1.86 -14.75 -7.99
N LEU A 332 -2.83 -15.63 -8.27
CA LEU A 332 -4.10 -15.67 -7.54
C LEU A 332 -3.89 -16.03 -6.07
N LEU A 333 -3.06 -17.04 -5.79
CA LEU A 333 -2.73 -17.42 -4.42
C LEU A 333 -1.97 -16.30 -3.69
N ALA A 334 -1.03 -15.63 -4.37
CA ALA A 334 -0.30 -14.52 -3.79
C ALA A 334 -1.18 -13.28 -3.57
N TYR A 335 -2.16 -13.02 -4.44
CA TYR A 335 -3.10 -11.91 -4.28
C TYR A 335 -4.09 -12.16 -3.13
N ILE A 336 -4.78 -13.31 -3.15
CA ILE A 336 -5.77 -13.68 -2.13
C ILE A 336 -5.09 -13.90 -0.77
N GLY A 337 -3.90 -14.50 -0.77
CA GLY A 337 -3.13 -14.79 0.46
C GLY A 337 -2.36 -13.60 1.04
N GLY A 338 -2.57 -12.38 0.53
CA GLY A 338 -1.97 -11.17 1.07
C GLY A 338 -0.55 -10.84 0.59
N GLY A 339 0.06 -11.70 -0.21
CA GLY A 339 1.46 -11.57 -0.62
C GLY A 339 1.77 -10.40 -1.55
N ILE A 340 0.80 -9.94 -2.35
CA ILE A 340 0.96 -8.76 -3.23
C ILE A 340 0.35 -7.52 -2.59
N VAL A 341 -0.86 -7.66 -2.06
CA VAL A 341 -1.57 -6.60 -1.34
C VAL A 341 -1.90 -7.16 0.04
N PRO A 342 -1.43 -6.54 1.14
CA PRO A 342 -1.69 -7.00 2.48
C PRO A 342 -3.19 -7.19 2.71
N VAL A 343 -3.56 -8.28 3.37
CA VAL A 343 -4.97 -8.69 3.53
C VAL A 343 -5.84 -7.57 4.11
N ARG A 344 -5.30 -6.75 5.01
CA ARG A 344 -6.01 -5.63 5.65
C ARG A 344 -6.47 -4.53 4.68
N LEU A 345 -5.89 -4.46 3.48
CA LEU A 345 -6.30 -3.52 2.42
C LEU A 345 -7.34 -4.11 1.45
N LEU A 346 -7.59 -5.42 1.51
CA LEU A 346 -8.52 -6.09 0.61
C LEU A 346 -9.96 -5.96 1.13
N PRO A 347 -11.00 -6.06 0.27
CA PRO A 347 -12.38 -6.07 0.72
C PRO A 347 -12.66 -7.18 1.74
N ASP A 348 -13.56 -6.93 2.70
CA ASP A 348 -13.88 -7.84 3.82
C ASP A 348 -14.15 -9.30 3.39
N PHE A 349 -14.79 -9.48 2.24
CA PHE A 349 -15.04 -10.81 1.66
C PHE A 349 -13.75 -11.58 1.40
N ILE A 350 -12.72 -10.91 0.85
CA ILE A 350 -11.42 -11.53 0.59
C ILE A 350 -10.66 -11.73 1.89
N GLN A 351 -10.78 -10.82 2.87
CA GLN A 351 -10.10 -10.96 4.16
C GLN A 351 -10.51 -12.26 4.88
N ASN A 352 -11.82 -12.51 4.97
CA ASN A 352 -12.36 -13.73 5.60
C ASN A 352 -11.89 -15.02 4.90
N PHE A 353 -11.74 -14.97 3.58
CA PHE A 353 -11.27 -16.11 2.80
C PHE A 353 -9.75 -16.27 2.88
N ALA A 354 -9.00 -15.17 2.92
CA ALA A 354 -7.55 -15.14 2.95
C ALA A 354 -6.97 -15.91 4.14
N GLU A 355 -7.56 -15.77 5.33
CA GLU A 355 -7.12 -16.47 6.55
C GLU A 355 -7.11 -18.00 6.41
N HIS A 356 -8.01 -18.53 5.57
CA HIS A 356 -8.15 -19.96 5.30
C HIS A 356 -7.27 -20.43 4.14
N THR A 357 -6.63 -19.51 3.41
CA THR A 357 -5.77 -19.89 2.30
C THR A 357 -4.43 -20.44 2.80
N PRO A 358 -3.93 -21.53 2.19
CA PRO A 358 -2.62 -22.08 2.53
C PRO A 358 -1.50 -21.08 2.28
N TYR A 359 -1.64 -20.19 1.28
CA TYR A 359 -0.64 -19.16 0.99
C TYR A 359 -0.48 -18.18 2.17
N TYR A 360 -1.58 -17.68 2.73
CA TYR A 360 -1.54 -16.75 3.87
C TYR A 360 -0.91 -17.40 5.11
N GLN A 361 -1.28 -18.64 5.41
CA GLN A 361 -0.74 -19.39 6.55
C GLN A 361 0.76 -19.66 6.39
N LEU A 362 1.20 -20.03 5.18
CA LEU A 362 2.61 -20.25 4.87
C LEU A 362 3.42 -18.95 4.93
N LEU A 363 2.86 -17.85 4.44
CA LEU A 363 3.48 -16.53 4.51
C LEU A 363 3.68 -16.10 5.97
N ASN A 364 2.65 -16.19 6.80
CA ASN A 364 2.75 -15.86 8.22
C ASN A 364 3.71 -16.79 8.98
N HIS A 365 3.70 -18.09 8.67
CA HIS A 365 4.61 -19.04 9.28
C HIS A 365 6.08 -18.76 8.92
N LEU A 366 6.35 -18.41 7.66
CA LEU A 366 7.67 -17.99 7.22
C LEU A 366 8.10 -16.65 7.84
N CYS A 367 7.22 -15.65 7.89
CA CYS A 367 7.50 -14.38 8.56
C CYS A 367 7.83 -14.60 10.04
N ASN A 368 7.04 -15.42 10.75
CA ASN A 368 7.34 -15.79 12.13
C ASN A 368 8.70 -16.48 12.22
N GLY A 369 8.99 -17.46 11.37
CA GLY A 369 10.28 -18.16 11.41
C GLY A 369 11.48 -17.28 11.06
N PHE A 370 11.33 -16.28 10.20
CA PHE A 370 12.44 -15.40 9.83
C PHE A 370 12.77 -14.34 10.87
N TYR A 371 11.79 -13.86 11.62
CA TYR A 371 11.92 -12.69 12.48
C TYR A 371 11.65 -12.94 13.97
N HIS A 372 11.21 -14.15 14.32
CA HIS A 372 11.06 -14.67 15.69
C HIS A 372 11.75 -16.03 15.82
#